data_AF-A0A7V4UH36-F1
#
_entry.id   AF-A0A7V4UH36-F1
#
_cell.length_a   1.000
_cell.length_b   1.000
_cell.length_c   1.000
_cell.angle_alpha   90.00
_cell.angle_beta   90.00
_cell.angle_gamma   90.00
#
_symmetry.space_group_name_H-M   'P 1'
#
loop_
_entity.id
_entity.type
_entity.pdbx_description
1 polymer ?
#
loop_
_entity_poly.entity_id
_entity_poly.type
_entity_poly.pdbx_seq_one_letter_code
_entity_poly.pdbx_strand_id
1 'polypeptide(L)' 'MARSVFGEHVDNALQELEEKSVFTLREAKARFSSLAALWSTGKDSTVLVWLARKAFFGRVPFPLIHIDN' A
#
# COMPACT_ATOMS: atom_id res chain seq x y z
N MET A 1 -9.24 -13.27 27.86
CA MET A 1 -7.90 -13.86 27.59
C MET A 1 -7.75 -14.31 26.12
N ALA A 2 -8.68 -15.06 25.52
CA ALA A 2 -8.58 -15.49 24.11
C ALA A 2 -8.64 -14.35 23.05
N ARG A 3 -9.28 -13.22 23.36
CA ARG A 3 -9.36 -12.07 22.43
C ARG A 3 -8.02 -11.33 22.20
N SER A 4 -7.05 -11.41 23.12
CA SER A 4 -5.78 -10.69 22.93
C SER A 4 -4.81 -11.45 22.04
N VAL A 5 -4.74 -12.77 22.16
CA VAL A 5 -3.83 -13.60 21.35
C VAL A 5 -4.23 -13.59 19.87
N PHE A 6 -5.53 -13.69 19.55
CA PHE A 6 -5.98 -13.62 18.15
C PHE A 6 -5.70 -12.26 17.50
N GLY A 7 -5.93 -11.17 18.24
CA GLY A 7 -5.61 -9.81 17.77
C GLY A 7 -4.12 -9.66 17.46
N GLU A 8 -3.26 -10.12 18.36
CA GLU A 8 -1.80 -10.06 18.21
C GLU A 8 -1.28 -10.79 16.95
N HIS A 9 -1.87 -11.94 16.61
CA HIS A 9 -1.50 -12.66 15.37
C HIS A 9 -1.92 -11.90 14.12
N VAL A 10 -3.10 -11.29 14.13
CA VAL A 10 -3.59 -10.47 13.00
C VAL A 10 -2.72 -9.23 12.85
N ASP A 11 -2.36 -8.57 13.95
CA ASP A 11 -1.51 -7.38 13.94
C ASP A 11 -0.11 -7.71 13.39
N ASN A 12 0.48 -8.83 13.80
CA ASN A 12 1.76 -9.31 13.26
C ASN A 12 1.68 -9.60 11.75
N ALA A 13 0.63 -10.29 11.30
CA ALA A 13 0.44 -10.58 9.88
C ALA A 13 0.22 -9.31 9.04
N LEU A 14 -0.54 -8.34 9.57
CA LEU A 14 -0.75 -7.06 8.89
C LEU A 14 0.52 -6.22 8.82
N GLN A 15 1.34 -6.24 9.87
CA GLN A 15 2.65 -5.57 9.85
C GLN A 15 3.56 -6.18 8.77
N GLU A 16 3.63 -7.52 8.67
CA GLU A 16 4.42 -8.19 7.63
C GLU A 16 3.92 -7.85 6.21
N LEU A 17 2.61 -7.85 6.00
CA LEU A 17 2.02 -7.48 4.71
C LEU A 17 2.29 -6.02 4.35
N GLU A 18 2.27 -5.13 5.34
CA GLU A 18 2.57 -3.72 5.15
C GLU A 18 4.04 -3.49 4.78
N GLU A 19 4.97 -4.14 5.50
CA GLU A 19 6.41 -4.09 5.21
C GLU A 19 6.71 -4.59 3.79
N LYS A 20 6.12 -5.74 3.40
CA LYS A 20 6.21 -6.28 2.03
C LYS A 20 5.66 -5.31 0.99
N SER A 21 4.51 -4.71 1.25
CA SER A 21 3.89 -3.76 0.33
C SER A 21 4.73 -2.50 0.12
N VAL A 22 5.28 -1.95 1.20
CA VAL A 22 6.19 -0.79 1.14
C VAL A 22 7.44 -1.13 0.34
N PHE A 23 8.03 -2.31 0.56
CA PHE A 23 9.18 -2.78 -0.20
C PHE A 23 8.86 -2.87 -1.71
N THR A 24 7.76 -3.53 -2.08
CA THR A 24 7.34 -3.68 -3.49
C THR A 24 7.11 -2.33 -4.16
N LEU A 25 6.48 -1.37 -3.49
CA LEU A 25 6.25 -0.02 -4.03
C LEU A 25 7.57 0.72 -4.31
N ARG A 26 8.54 0.63 -3.39
CA ARG A 26 9.87 1.23 -3.56
C ARG A 26 10.65 0.56 -4.69
N GLU A 27 10.62 -0.77 -4.76
CA GLU A 27 11.25 -1.52 -5.84
C GLU A 27 10.65 -1.16 -7.20
N ALA A 28 9.32 -1.11 -7.30
CA ALA A 28 8.64 -0.68 -8.53
C ALA A 28 9.06 0.73 -8.94
N LYS A 29 9.10 1.70 -8.02
CA LYS A 29 9.53 3.07 -8.34
C LYS A 29 11.00 3.15 -8.76
N ALA A 30 11.86 2.26 -8.27
CA ALA A 30 13.26 2.16 -8.66
C ALA A 30 13.44 1.51 -10.04
N ARG A 31 12.61 0.51 -10.37
CA ARG A 31 12.72 -0.26 -11.62
C ARG A 31 12.01 0.35 -12.82
N PHE A 32 10.92 1.09 -12.60
CA PHE A 32 10.10 1.67 -13.65
C PHE A 32 10.23 3.20 -13.68
N SER A 33 10.68 3.73 -14.82
CA SER A 33 10.75 5.18 -15.07
C SER A 33 9.37 5.82 -15.20
N SER A 34 8.39 5.09 -15.74
CA SER A 34 7.00 5.52 -15.96
C SER A 34 6.01 4.69 -15.13
N LEU A 35 6.15 4.73 -13.81
CA LEU A 35 5.20 4.09 -12.88
C LEU A 35 3.92 4.95 -12.76
N ALA A 36 2.76 4.30 -12.70
CA ALA A 36 1.49 4.90 -12.31
C ALA A 36 0.67 3.87 -11.53
N ALA A 37 -0.26 4.32 -10.69
CA ALA A 37 -1.18 3.44 -9.96
C ALA A 37 -2.63 3.70 -10.36
N LEU A 38 -3.37 2.64 -10.64
CA LEU A 38 -4.80 2.71 -10.91
C LEU A 38 -5.56 2.90 -9.60
N TRP A 39 -6.43 3.92 -9.56
CA TRP A 39 -7.26 4.24 -8.42
C TRP A 39 -8.73 4.30 -8.83
N SER A 40 -9.59 3.63 -8.07
CA SER A 40 -11.01 3.41 -8.41
C SER A 40 -11.96 3.86 -7.29
N THR A 41 -11.46 4.64 -6.32
CA THR A 41 -12.21 5.04 -5.11
C THR A 41 -12.68 3.86 -4.22
N GLY A 42 -12.30 2.62 -4.56
CA GLY A 42 -12.58 1.43 -3.76
C GLY A 42 -11.63 1.27 -2.57
N LYS A 43 -11.97 0.37 -1.64
CA LYS A 43 -11.18 0.10 -0.43
C LYS A 43 -9.74 -0.34 -0.75
N ASP A 44 -9.58 -1.24 -1.73
CA ASP A 44 -8.30 -1.85 -2.05
C ASP A 44 -7.35 -0.84 -2.70
N SER A 45 -7.86 -0.06 -3.66
CA SER A 45 -7.09 0.99 -4.31
C SER A 45 -6.82 2.18 -3.38
N THR A 46 -7.69 2.44 -2.39
CA THR A 46 -7.41 3.43 -1.34
C THR A 46 -6.31 2.98 -0.38
N VAL A 47 -6.29 1.69 0.00
CA VAL A 47 -5.18 1.10 0.77
C VAL A 47 -3.88 1.21 0.00
N LEU A 48 -3.88 0.94 -1.31
CA LEU A 48 -2.70 1.13 -2.17
C LEU A 48 -2.17 2.58 -2.14
N VAL A 49 -3.04 3.58 -2.24
CA VAL A 49 -2.65 5.00 -2.15
C VAL A 49 -2.07 5.33 -0.78
N TRP A 50 -2.65 4.81 0.29
CA TRP A 50 -2.12 4.99 1.64
C TRP A 50 -0.74 4.34 1.82
N LEU A 51 -0.55 3.11 1.33
CA LEU A 51 0.73 2.41 1.34
C LEU A 51 1.79 3.16 0.51
N ALA A 52 1.41 3.74 -0.63
CA ALA A 52 2.29 4.61 -1.40
C ALA A 52 2.75 5.82 -0.58
N ARG A 53 1.83 6.50 0.11
CA ARG A 53 2.19 7.60 1.01
C ARG A 53 3.15 7.13 2.10
N LYS A 54 2.91 5.97 2.72
CA LYS A 54 3.81 5.41 3.74
C LYS A 54 5.19 5.08 3.16
N ALA A 55 5.24 4.46 1.99
CA ALA A 55 6.48 4.08 1.32
C ALA A 55 7.37 5.28 0.96
N PHE A 56 6.76 6.43 0.65
CA PHE A 56 7.46 7.63 0.16
C PHE A 56 7.26 8.86 1.06
N PHE A 57 7.28 8.66 2.39
CA PHE A 57 7.36 9.73 3.38
C PHE A 57 6.25 10.80 3.23
N GLY A 58 5.01 10.32 3.03
CA GLY A 58 3.80 11.14 2.90
C GLY A 58 3.47 11.55 1.46
N ARG A 59 4.36 11.30 0.49
CA ARG A 59 4.19 11.66 -0.92
C ARG A 59 3.76 10.45 -1.76
N VAL A 60 3.21 10.71 -2.94
CA VAL A 60 2.99 9.69 -3.98
C VAL A 60 3.79 10.13 -5.21
N PRO A 61 4.99 9.56 -5.46
CA PRO A 61 5.93 10.06 -6.48
C PRO A 61 5.63 9.53 -7.89
N PHE A 62 4.38 9.20 -8.17
CA PHE A 62 3.89 8.71 -9.46
C PHE A 62 2.42 9.11 -9.63
N PRO A 63 1.92 9.22 -10.88
CA PRO A 63 0.53 9.55 -11.15
C PRO A 63 -0.44 8.49 -10.59
N LEU A 64 -1.59 8.96 -10.12
CA LEU A 64 -2.78 8.14 -9.89
C LEU A 64 -3.69 8.28 -11.11
N ILE A 65 -4.12 7.15 -11.67
CA ILE A 65 -5.00 7.11 -12.84
C ILE A 65 -6.38 6.63 -12.38
N HIS A 66 -7.36 7.50 -12.50
CA HIS A 66 -8.77 7.16 -12.34
C HIS A 66 -9.39 6.96 -13.71
N ILE A 67 -10.03 5.81 -13.93
CA ILE A 67 -10.81 5.54 -15.14
C ILE A 67 -12.27 5.75 -14.77
N ASP A 68 -12.89 6.72 -15.42
CA ASP A 68 -14.31 6.99 -15.30
C ASP A 68 -15.08 6.26 -16.42
N ASN A 69 -16.35 5.92 -16.17
CA ASN A 69 -17.24 5.31 -17.16
C ASN A 69 -18.19 6.34 -17.78
#